data_AF-A0AAW8R6Q3-F1
#
_entry.id   AF-A0AAW8R6Q3-F1
#
_cell.length_a   1.000
_cell.length_b   1.000
_cell.length_c   1.000
_cell.angle_alpha   90.00
_cell.angle_beta   90.00
_cell.angle_gamma   90.00
#
_symmetry.space_group_name_H-M   'P 1'
#
loop_
_entity.id
_entity.type
_entity.pdbx_description
1 polymer ?
#
loop_
_entity_poly.entity_id
_entity_poly.type
_entity_poly.pdbx_seq_one_letter_code
_entity_poly.pdbx_strand_id
1 'polypeptide(L)'
;MIKSVEGNLYNLTFENNKIIRGFWLLIDEEGEEFIIQQNFFLVGFKQFKFNRKVYQATDSLKKYSISGEELIIKTKEKSDKSYLGLALVIPLMALFRNTIPLDLLWGASNLPINYLVGILNLILFWIVSFFLLRITFFLRKSKFQKELKKLNIKICEVGHGYSKTPLQITQEFLKWW
;
A
#
# COMPACT_ATOMS: atom_id res chain seq x y z
N MET A 1 -28.09 -2.60 -11.68
CA MET A 1 -28.17 -3.59 -10.59
C MET A 1 -26.78 -3.64 -9.95
N ILE A 2 -26.65 -3.23 -8.68
CA ILE A 2 -25.34 -3.18 -8.00
C ILE A 2 -25.06 -4.61 -7.50
N LYS A 3 -24.02 -5.26 -8.03
CA LYS A 3 -23.61 -6.59 -7.58
C LYS A 3 -22.72 -6.45 -6.35
N SER A 4 -23.18 -6.90 -5.19
CA SER A 4 -22.31 -7.08 -4.04
C SER A 4 -21.55 -8.40 -4.17
N VAL A 5 -20.25 -8.37 -3.91
CA VAL A 5 -19.40 -9.55 -3.84
C VAL A 5 -18.87 -9.68 -2.40
N GLU A 6 -19.01 -10.87 -1.83
CA GLU A 6 -18.58 -11.23 -0.48
C GLU A 6 -17.56 -12.35 -0.56
N GLY A 7 -16.52 -12.27 0.26
CA GLY A 7 -15.44 -13.23 0.17
C GLY A 7 -14.32 -13.02 1.18
N ASN A 8 -13.34 -13.91 1.09
CA ASN A 8 -12.15 -13.88 1.92
C ASN A 8 -11.07 -13.02 1.28
N LEU A 9 -10.43 -12.20 2.11
CA LEU A 9 -9.41 -11.26 1.71
C LEU A 9 -8.03 -11.77 2.10
N TYR A 10 -7.12 -11.78 1.13
CA TYR A 10 -5.76 -12.26 1.29
C TYR A 10 -4.75 -11.23 0.82
N ASN A 11 -3.60 -11.25 1.46
CA ASN A 11 -2.43 -10.53 0.98
C ASN A 11 -1.71 -11.36 -0.08
N LEU A 12 -0.98 -10.70 -0.98
CA LEU A 12 -0.21 -11.37 -2.03
C LEU A 12 1.30 -11.42 -1.70
N THR A 13 1.95 -12.55 -1.95
CA THR A 13 3.40 -12.78 -1.81
C THR A 13 3.93 -13.60 -2.99
N PHE A 14 4.79 -13.01 -3.83
CA PHE A 14 5.38 -13.73 -4.98
C PHE A 14 6.74 -14.35 -4.68
N GLU A 15 7.62 -13.63 -3.98
CA GLU A 15 8.99 -14.08 -3.71
C GLU A 15 9.37 -13.80 -2.25
N ASN A 16 10.02 -14.75 -1.59
CA ASN A 16 10.57 -14.65 -0.22
C ASN A 16 9.55 -14.20 0.85
N ASN A 17 8.28 -14.61 0.70
CA ASN A 17 7.18 -14.26 1.62
C ASN A 17 7.06 -12.75 1.88
N LYS A 18 7.50 -11.90 0.94
CA LYS A 18 7.37 -10.45 1.06
C LYS A 18 6.00 -10.03 0.52
N ILE A 19 5.22 -9.37 1.37
CA ILE A 19 3.91 -8.81 1.01
C ILE A 19 4.05 -7.80 -0.12
N ILE A 20 3.23 -7.96 -1.16
CA ILE A 20 3.00 -6.95 -2.18
C ILE A 20 2.01 -5.92 -1.63
N ARG A 21 2.56 -4.84 -1.09
CA ARG A 21 1.75 -3.70 -0.64
C ARG A 21 1.09 -3.02 -1.82
N GLY A 22 -0.16 -2.61 -1.65
CA GLY A 22 -0.90 -1.89 -2.70
C GLY A 22 -1.99 -2.70 -3.37
N PHE A 23 -2.02 -4.02 -3.15
CA PHE A 23 -2.91 -4.95 -3.83
C PHE A 23 -3.37 -6.02 -2.86
N TRP A 24 -4.60 -6.47 -3.06
CA TRP A 24 -5.29 -7.47 -2.26
C TRP A 24 -5.92 -8.49 -3.19
N LEU A 25 -5.99 -9.74 -2.74
CA LEU A 25 -6.73 -10.78 -3.42
C LEU A 25 -8.02 -11.04 -2.63
N LEU A 26 -9.16 -10.80 -3.26
CA LEU A 26 -10.48 -11.21 -2.78
C LEU A 26 -10.84 -12.50 -3.52
N ILE A 27 -11.19 -13.54 -2.78
CA ILE A 27 -11.75 -14.77 -3.33
C ILE A 27 -13.18 -14.85 -2.83
N ASP A 28 -14.15 -14.86 -3.74
CA ASP A 28 -15.56 -14.93 -3.39
C ASP A 28 -15.98 -16.35 -2.98
N GLU A 29 -17.26 -16.51 -2.62
CA GLU A 29 -17.84 -17.80 -2.25
C GLU A 29 -17.92 -18.79 -3.43
N GLU A 30 -17.98 -18.28 -4.67
CA GLU A 30 -18.00 -19.09 -5.90
C GLU A 30 -16.60 -19.51 -6.35
N GLY A 31 -15.56 -18.95 -5.74
CA GLY A 31 -14.15 -19.19 -6.06
C GLY A 31 -13.57 -18.24 -7.12
N GLU A 32 -14.31 -17.22 -7.54
CA GLU A 32 -13.79 -16.17 -8.42
C GLU A 32 -12.77 -15.30 -7.70
N GLU A 33 -11.70 -14.94 -8.41
CA GLU A 33 -10.58 -14.18 -7.86
C GLU A 33 -10.58 -12.74 -8.37
N PHE A 34 -10.60 -11.79 -7.43
CA PHE A 34 -10.54 -10.37 -7.71
C PHE A 34 -9.33 -9.72 -7.05
N ILE A 35 -8.63 -8.88 -7.80
CA ILE A 35 -7.50 -8.10 -7.30
C ILE A 35 -7.98 -6.70 -7.01
N ILE A 36 -7.96 -6.31 -5.74
CA ILE A 36 -8.37 -4.97 -5.31
C ILE A 36 -7.13 -4.11 -5.12
N GLN A 37 -7.08 -2.98 -5.81
CA GLN A 37 -5.97 -2.04 -5.70
C GLN A 37 -6.18 -1.06 -4.52
N GLN A 38 -5.30 -1.12 -3.53
CA GLN A 38 -5.33 -0.31 -2.30
C GLN A 38 -4.03 0.46 -2.11
N ASN A 39 -3.93 1.63 -2.74
CA ASN A 39 -2.68 2.37 -2.83
C ASN A 39 -2.32 3.12 -1.53
N PHE A 40 -3.30 3.35 -0.66
CA PHE A 40 -3.14 4.15 0.55
C PHE A 40 -3.72 3.45 1.78
N PHE A 41 -2.83 3.07 2.70
CA PHE A 41 -3.24 2.52 3.99
C PHE A 41 -3.83 3.61 4.91
N LEU A 42 -3.24 4.81 4.90
CA LEU A 42 -3.64 5.94 5.75
C LEU A 42 -5.01 6.54 5.39
N VAL A 43 -5.52 6.26 4.19
CA VAL A 43 -6.82 6.77 3.74
C VAL A 43 -7.93 5.73 3.99
N GLY A 44 -7.66 4.76 4.85
CA GLY A 44 -8.66 3.92 5.53
C GLY A 44 -9.28 4.61 6.74
N PHE A 45 -9.39 5.94 6.75
CA PHE A 45 -10.26 6.63 7.71
C PHE A 45 -11.65 5.99 7.59
N LYS A 46 -12.13 5.37 8.67
CA LYS A 46 -13.36 4.56 8.77
C LYS A 46 -14.61 5.14 8.09
N GLN A 47 -14.57 6.42 7.75
CA GLN A 47 -15.69 7.24 7.27
C GLN A 47 -15.71 7.39 5.74
N PHE A 48 -14.59 7.21 5.04
CA PHE A 48 -14.51 7.50 3.60
C PHE A 48 -14.51 6.23 2.75
N LYS A 49 -15.53 6.11 1.91
CA LYS A 49 -15.63 5.08 0.87
C LYS A 49 -14.81 5.52 -0.33
N PHE A 50 -13.79 4.74 -0.69
CA PHE A 50 -12.98 5.00 -1.88
C PHE A 50 -13.35 4.04 -2.99
N ASN A 51 -13.59 4.61 -4.16
CA ASN A 51 -13.75 3.85 -5.38
C ASN A 51 -12.38 3.30 -5.81
N ARG A 52 -12.19 1.99 -5.73
CA ARG A 52 -10.93 1.30 -6.05
C ARG A 52 -11.10 0.51 -7.31
N LYS A 53 -10.03 0.45 -8.09
CA LYS A 53 -9.95 -0.40 -9.27
C LYS A 53 -9.90 -1.86 -8.86
N VAL A 54 -10.70 -2.66 -9.54
CA VAL A 54 -10.78 -4.11 -9.40
C VAL A 54 -10.33 -4.74 -10.70
N TYR A 55 -9.48 -5.76 -10.58
CA TYR A 55 -8.93 -6.48 -11.71
C TYR A 55 -9.20 -7.98 -11.56
N GLN A 56 -9.23 -8.70 -12.68
CA GLN A 56 -9.14 -10.16 -12.70
C GLN A 56 -7.83 -10.57 -13.37
N ALA A 57 -7.23 -11.66 -12.91
CA ALA A 57 -6.05 -12.26 -13.51
C ALA A 57 -6.43 -13.37 -14.49
N THR A 58 -5.57 -13.63 -15.47
CA THR A 58 -5.73 -14.77 -16.40
C THR A 58 -5.51 -16.13 -15.73
N ASP A 59 -4.74 -16.17 -14.66
CA ASP A 59 -4.43 -17.38 -13.88
C ASP A 59 -4.65 -17.13 -12.39
N SER A 60 -4.90 -18.21 -11.65
CA SER A 60 -5.11 -18.18 -10.19
C SER A 60 -3.87 -17.66 -9.44
N LEU A 61 -4.12 -16.67 -8.58
CA LEU A 61 -3.18 -16.07 -7.65
C LEU A 61 -3.30 -16.63 -6.22
N LYS A 62 -4.26 -17.53 -5.96
CA LYS A 62 -4.44 -18.16 -4.64
C LYS A 62 -3.17 -18.83 -4.09
N LYS A 63 -2.34 -19.42 -4.96
CA LYS A 63 -1.04 -20.01 -4.57
C LYS A 63 -0.02 -18.99 -4.04
N TYR A 64 -0.23 -17.70 -4.34
CA TYR A 64 0.58 -16.58 -3.86
C TYR A 64 -0.13 -15.82 -2.74
N SER A 65 -1.24 -16.35 -2.20
CA SER A 65 -2.03 -15.70 -1.17
C SER A 65 -1.54 -16.10 0.23
N ILE A 66 -1.66 -15.17 1.16
CA ILE A 66 -1.37 -15.40 2.57
C ILE A 66 -2.45 -14.73 3.42
N SER A 67 -2.93 -15.44 4.44
CA SER A 67 -3.96 -14.92 5.36
C SER A 67 -3.39 -13.83 6.27
N GLY A 68 -4.28 -13.03 6.85
CA GLY A 68 -3.91 -12.00 7.82
C GLY A 68 -3.22 -12.60 9.06
N GLU A 69 -3.73 -13.73 9.57
CA GLU A 69 -3.18 -14.42 10.74
C GLU A 69 -1.77 -14.96 10.51
N GLU A 70 -1.56 -15.66 9.39
CA GLU A 70 -0.24 -16.17 9.02
C GLU A 70 0.80 -15.05 8.88
N LEU A 71 0.36 -13.88 8.40
CA LEU A 71 1.21 -12.70 8.34
C LEU A 71 1.59 -12.14 9.71
N ILE A 72 0.66 -12.12 10.67
CA ILE A 72 0.94 -11.65 12.03
C ILE A 72 2.02 -12.54 12.66
N ILE A 73 1.85 -13.86 12.56
CA ILE A 73 2.80 -14.85 13.11
C ILE A 73 4.18 -14.64 12.48
N LYS A 74 4.27 -14.60 11.14
CA LYS A 74 5.55 -14.39 10.44
C LYS A 74 6.20 -13.03 10.72
N THR A 75 5.40 -11.98 10.86
CA THR A 75 5.92 -10.64 11.18
C THR A 75 6.55 -10.62 12.57
N LYS A 76 5.93 -11.31 13.53
CA LYS A 76 6.47 -11.48 14.88
C LYS A 76 7.81 -12.23 14.85
N GLU A 77 7.88 -13.37 14.17
CA GLU A 77 9.14 -14.14 14.03
C GLU A 77 10.27 -13.36 13.36
N LYS A 78 9.93 -12.48 12.41
CA LYS A 78 10.91 -11.65 11.69
C LYS A 78 11.38 -10.45 12.52
N SER A 79 10.48 -9.85 13.30
CA SER A 79 10.77 -8.76 14.24
C SER A 79 11.87 -9.17 15.22
N ASP A 80 11.76 -10.38 15.77
CA ASP A 80 12.72 -10.92 16.73
C ASP A 80 14.14 -11.11 16.14
N LYS A 81 14.27 -11.11 14.81
CA LYS A 81 15.53 -11.26 14.06
C LYS A 81 16.05 -9.96 13.43
N SER A 82 15.32 -8.83 13.56
CA SER A 82 15.54 -7.61 12.77
C SER A 82 16.44 -6.54 13.43
N TYR A 83 17.44 -6.93 14.20
CA TYR A 83 18.44 -5.98 14.73
C TYR A 83 19.37 -5.42 13.62
N LEU A 84 19.63 -6.19 12.56
CA LEU A 84 20.51 -5.79 11.45
C LEU A 84 19.93 -4.66 10.59
N GLY A 85 18.61 -4.51 10.52
CA GLY A 85 17.97 -3.45 9.74
C GLY A 85 18.18 -2.05 10.35
N LEU A 86 18.18 -1.96 11.67
CA LEU A 86 18.43 -0.70 12.39
C LEU A 86 19.87 -0.21 12.19
N ALA A 87 20.83 -1.12 12.15
CA ALA A 87 22.25 -0.81 11.94
C ALA A 87 22.53 -0.14 10.57
N LEU A 88 21.72 -0.42 9.55
CA LEU A 88 21.84 0.22 8.23
C LEU A 88 21.05 1.52 8.12
N VAL A 89 19.90 1.62 8.79
CA VAL A 89 19.04 2.81 8.71
C VAL A 89 19.70 4.04 9.34
N ILE A 90 20.40 3.88 10.47
CA ILE A 90 21.05 4.99 11.18
C ILE A 90 22.09 5.73 10.29
N PRO A 91 23.08 5.05 9.68
CA PRO A 91 24.05 5.72 8.81
C PRO A 91 23.42 6.27 7.52
N LEU A 92 22.44 5.58 6.93
CA LEU A 92 21.70 6.14 5.79
C LEU A 92 20.97 7.44 6.16
N MET A 93 20.34 7.49 7.33
CA MET A 93 19.63 8.68 7.81
C MET A 93 20.60 9.85 8.05
N ALA A 94 21.81 9.57 8.55
CA ALA A 94 22.87 10.56 8.66
C ALA A 94 23.32 11.11 7.30
N LEU A 95 23.48 10.24 6.30
CA LEU A 95 23.82 10.65 4.92
C LEU A 95 22.69 11.48 4.29
N PHE A 96 21.43 11.08 4.47
CA PHE A 96 20.28 11.84 3.99
C PHE A 96 20.17 13.21 4.63
N ARG A 97 20.44 13.33 5.94
CA ARG A 97 20.45 14.61 6.66
C ARG A 97 21.49 15.58 6.10
N ASN A 98 22.64 15.08 5.66
CA ASN A 98 23.71 15.93 5.12
C ASN A 98 23.54 16.25 3.63
N THR A 99 22.76 15.47 2.89
CA THR A 99 22.60 15.64 1.43
C THR A 99 21.32 16.37 1.05
N ILE A 100 20.25 16.23 1.83
CA ILE A 100 18.97 16.88 1.56
C ILE A 100 18.82 18.06 2.53
N PRO A 101 18.81 19.31 2.04
CA PRO A 101 18.52 20.47 2.89
C PRO A 101 17.16 20.26 3.55
N LEU A 102 17.08 20.36 4.88
CA LEU A 102 15.82 20.22 5.62
C LEU A 102 14.76 21.20 5.13
N ASP A 103 15.18 22.38 4.70
CA ASP A 103 14.32 23.43 4.16
C ASP A 103 13.62 23.01 2.85
N LEU A 104 14.20 22.05 2.11
CA LEU A 104 13.57 21.47 0.91
C LEU A 104 12.33 20.62 1.27
N LEU A 105 12.36 19.96 2.42
CA LEU A 105 11.29 19.07 2.87
C LEU A 105 10.25 19.79 3.73
N TRP A 106 10.70 20.75 4.56
CA TRP A 106 9.89 21.37 5.61
C TRP A 106 9.67 22.87 5.44
N GLY A 107 10.32 23.48 4.45
CA GLY A 107 10.31 24.92 4.23
C GLY A 107 11.27 25.67 5.14
N ALA A 108 11.38 26.98 4.93
CA ALA A 108 12.34 27.82 5.64
C ALA A 108 12.02 27.95 7.14
N SER A 109 13.03 28.24 7.96
CA SER A 109 12.80 28.55 9.37
C SER A 109 11.84 29.74 9.52
N ASN A 110 10.80 29.59 10.35
CA ASN A 110 9.77 30.61 10.58
C ASN A 110 9.92 31.26 11.96
N LEU A 111 11.15 31.64 12.32
CA LEU A 111 11.46 32.34 13.56
C LEU A 111 12.22 33.65 13.25
N PRO A 112 11.69 34.83 13.66
CA PRO A 112 10.39 35.05 14.30
C PRO A 112 9.20 34.72 13.39
N ILE A 113 8.01 34.51 13.98
CA ILE A 113 6.83 34.02 13.26
C ILE A 113 6.42 35.00 12.16
N ASN A 114 6.40 34.51 10.92
CA ASN A 114 5.82 35.17 9.77
C ASN A 114 4.71 34.30 9.17
N TYR A 115 3.48 34.84 9.08
CA TYR A 115 2.33 34.10 8.58
C TYR A 115 2.48 33.65 7.13
N LEU A 116 3.05 34.49 6.26
CA LEU A 116 3.22 34.18 4.84
C LEU A 116 4.23 33.04 4.67
N VAL A 117 5.36 33.10 5.37
CA VAL A 117 6.37 32.02 5.38
C VAL A 117 5.75 30.72 5.91
N GLY A 118 4.97 30.80 7.00
CA GLY A 118 4.26 29.64 7.55
C GLY A 118 3.30 29.00 6.55
N ILE A 119 2.50 29.80 5.83
CA ILE A 119 1.57 29.31 4.80
C ILE A 119 2.34 28.66 3.64
N LEU A 120 3.41 29.28 3.16
CA LEU A 120 4.23 28.71 2.08
C LEU A 120 4.87 27.38 2.49
N ASN A 121 5.38 27.27 3.72
CA ASN A 121 5.93 26.02 4.24
C ASN A 121 4.87 24.91 4.31
N LEU A 122 3.65 25.24 4.74
CA LEU A 122 2.51 24.31 4.75
C LEU A 122 2.17 23.83 3.34
N ILE A 123 2.10 24.74 2.37
CA ILE A 123 1.85 24.40 0.96
C ILE A 123 2.97 23.49 0.44
N LEU A 124 4.24 23.83 0.72
CA LEU A 124 5.40 23.03 0.33
C LEU A 124 5.32 21.61 0.92
N PHE A 125 4.99 21.48 2.21
CA PHE A 125 4.82 20.19 2.86
C PHE A 125 3.77 19.31 2.16
N TRP A 126 2.62 19.89 1.79
CA TRP A 126 1.56 19.16 1.08
C TRP A 126 2.01 18.73 -0.32
N ILE A 127 2.73 19.60 -1.05
CA ILE A 127 3.26 19.31 -2.38
C ILE A 127 4.28 18.15 -2.30
N VAL A 128 5.26 18.26 -1.41
CA VAL A 128 6.30 17.23 -1.21
C VAL A 128 5.66 15.90 -0.82
N SER A 129 4.73 15.91 0.14
CA SER A 129 3.98 14.73 0.56
C SER A 129 3.21 14.09 -0.60
N PHE A 130 2.50 14.88 -1.40
CA PHE A 130 1.77 14.39 -2.57
C PHE A 130 2.70 13.68 -3.57
N PHE A 131 3.84 14.28 -3.89
CA PHE A 131 4.81 13.68 -4.82
C PHE A 131 5.42 12.39 -4.26
N LEU A 132 5.83 12.36 -2.99
CA LEU A 132 6.36 11.15 -2.35
C LEU A 132 5.35 10.01 -2.39
N LEU A 133 4.08 10.31 -2.13
CA LEU A 133 3.00 9.32 -2.16
C LEU A 133 2.73 8.83 -3.60
N ARG A 134 2.76 9.73 -4.59
CA ARG A 134 2.63 9.38 -6.01
C ARG A 134 3.78 8.50 -6.51
N ILE A 135 5.02 8.81 -6.12
CA ILE A 135 6.20 8.00 -6.45
C ILE A 135 6.07 6.63 -5.80
N THR A 136 5.74 6.57 -4.52
CA THR A 136 5.54 5.32 -3.79
C THR A 136 4.46 4.45 -4.45
N PHE A 137 3.35 5.07 -4.87
CA PHE A 137 2.29 4.41 -5.62
C PHE A 137 2.80 3.81 -6.94
N PHE A 138 3.49 4.60 -7.75
CA PHE A 138 4.02 4.17 -9.03
C PHE A 138 5.01 3.01 -8.88
N LEU A 139 5.92 3.09 -7.90
CA LEU A 139 6.89 2.03 -7.61
C LEU A 139 6.22 0.72 -7.18
N ARG A 140 5.20 0.78 -6.32
CA ARG A 140 4.43 -0.42 -5.91
C ARG A 140 3.71 -1.06 -7.09
N LYS A 141 3.03 -0.26 -7.91
CA LYS A 141 2.34 -0.74 -9.11
C LYS A 141 3.30 -1.36 -10.12
N SER A 142 4.40 -0.67 -10.42
CA SER A 142 5.43 -1.17 -11.33
C SER A 142 6.03 -2.49 -10.84
N LYS A 143 6.31 -2.60 -9.54
CA LYS A 143 6.78 -3.86 -8.94
C LYS A 143 5.77 -4.99 -9.12
N PHE A 144 4.50 -4.74 -8.78
CA PHE A 144 3.44 -5.75 -8.93
C PHE A 144 3.31 -6.25 -10.37
N GLN A 145 3.28 -5.33 -11.34
CA GLN A 145 3.20 -5.67 -12.76
C GLN A 145 4.43 -6.45 -13.25
N LYS A 146 5.62 -6.14 -12.74
CA LYS A 146 6.84 -6.89 -13.05
C LYS A 146 6.75 -8.34 -12.55
N GLU A 147 6.27 -8.56 -11.33
CA GLU A 147 6.09 -9.92 -10.81
C GLU A 147 5.07 -10.73 -11.62
N LEU A 148 3.92 -10.12 -11.94
CA LEU A 148 2.92 -10.77 -12.80
C LEU A 148 3.48 -11.12 -14.17
N LYS A 149 4.27 -10.22 -14.77
CA LYS A 149 4.91 -10.45 -16.07
C LYS A 149 5.91 -11.61 -16.03
N LYS A 150 6.70 -11.75 -14.96
CA LYS A 150 7.60 -12.91 -14.79
C LYS A 150 6.82 -14.24 -14.79
N LEU A 151 5.59 -14.22 -14.29
CA LEU A 151 4.71 -15.38 -14.18
C LEU A 151 3.84 -15.58 -15.42
N ASN A 152 3.98 -14.77 -16.46
CA ASN A 152 3.10 -14.73 -17.63
C ASN A 152 1.62 -14.46 -17.32
N ILE A 153 1.32 -13.90 -16.15
CA ILE A 153 -0.04 -13.57 -15.71
C ILE A 153 -0.39 -12.16 -16.20
N LYS A 154 -1.53 -12.03 -16.88
CA LYS A 154 -2.08 -10.73 -17.27
C LYS A 154 -3.23 -10.35 -16.34
N ILE A 155 -3.37 -9.06 -16.08
CA ILE A 155 -4.49 -8.51 -15.30
C ILE A 155 -5.34 -7.61 -16.19
N CYS A 156 -6.65 -7.77 -16.12
CA CYS A 156 -7.64 -6.98 -16.84
C CYS A 156 -8.50 -6.22 -15.83
N GLU A 157 -8.72 -4.93 -16.06
CA GLU A 157 -9.61 -4.13 -15.21
C GLU A 157 -11.06 -4.54 -15.49
N VAL A 158 -11.75 -5.02 -14.45
CA VAL A 158 -13.16 -5.46 -14.55
C VAL A 158 -14.13 -4.42 -14.03
N GLY A 159 -13.64 -3.46 -13.24
CA GLY A 159 -14.47 -2.37 -12.77
C GLY A 159 -13.85 -1.60 -11.63
N HIS A 160 -14.73 -0.88 -10.93
CA HIS A 160 -14.40 -0.17 -9.71
C HIS A 160 -15.46 -0.46 -8.65
N GLY A 161 -15.11 -0.35 -7.37
CA GLY A 161 -16.10 -0.39 -6.31
C GLY A 161 -15.58 0.13 -4.98
N TYR A 162 -16.32 -0.11 -3.90
CA TYR A 162 -15.87 0.28 -2.55
C TYR A 162 -16.19 -0.78 -1.50
N SER A 163 -15.36 -0.81 -0.46
CA SER A 163 -15.54 -1.71 0.67
C SER A 163 -16.53 -1.12 1.65
N LYS A 164 -17.38 -1.95 2.25
CA LYS A 164 -18.21 -1.54 3.39
C LYS A 164 -17.37 -1.30 4.65
N THR A 165 -16.36 -2.15 4.85
CA THR A 165 -15.41 -2.05 5.96
C THR A 165 -14.06 -1.53 5.47
N PRO A 166 -13.28 -0.81 6.30
CA PRO A 166 -11.95 -0.36 5.90
C PRO A 166 -11.02 -1.55 5.70
N LEU A 167 -10.31 -1.59 4.57
CA LEU A 167 -9.33 -2.64 4.28
C LEU A 167 -8.15 -2.56 5.25
N GLN A 168 -7.97 -3.59 6.06
CA GLN A 168 -6.84 -3.72 6.98
C GLN A 168 -5.96 -4.91 6.58
N ILE A 169 -4.64 -4.78 6.79
CA ILE A 169 -3.62 -5.82 6.47
C ILE A 169 -3.99 -7.19 7.06
N THR A 170 -4.67 -7.20 8.19
CA THR A 170 -5.04 -8.38 8.99
C THR A 170 -6.50 -8.82 8.80
N GLN A 171 -7.25 -8.20 7.89
CA GLN A 171 -8.67 -8.50 7.68
C GLN A 171 -8.82 -9.80 6.88
N GLU A 172 -9.65 -10.71 7.39
CA GLU A 172 -9.90 -12.01 6.75
C GLU A 172 -11.10 -12.01 5.82
N PHE A 173 -12.13 -11.23 6.14
CA PHE A 173 -13.40 -11.23 5.41
C PHE A 173 -13.74 -9.83 4.89
N LEU A 174 -14.24 -9.73 3.66
CA LEU A 174 -14.58 -8.47 3.03
C LEU A 174 -15.93 -8.54 2.31
N LYS A 175 -16.75 -7.49 2.52
CA LYS A 175 -17.96 -7.21 1.75
C LYS A 175 -17.76 -5.99 0.86
N TRP A 176 -17.95 -6.16 -0.45
CA TRP A 176 -17.67 -5.17 -1.48
C TRP A 176 -18.89 -4.97 -2.42
N TRP A 177 -18.98 -3.80 -3.06
CA TRP A 177 -20.03 -3.41 -4.02
C TRP A 177 -19.45 -2.87 -5.30
#